data_AF-A0A811TJD6-F1
#
_entry.id   AF-A0A811TJD6-F1
#
_cell.length_a   1.000
_cell.length_b   1.000
_cell.length_c   1.000
_cell.angle_alpha   90.00
_cell.angle_beta   90.00
_cell.angle_gamma   90.00
#
_symmetry.space_group_name_H-M   'P 1'
#
loop_
_entity.id
_entity.type
_entity.pdbx_description
1 polymer ?
#
loop_
_entity_poly.entity_id
_entity_poly.type
_entity_poly.pdbx_seq_one_letter_code
_entity_poly.pdbx_strand_id
1 'polypeptide(L)'
;MEEFIPSTYNARMMTGLTRIDLRLPDELVKKTDILAKLEYKNRTDVIKSALSEYLRRVETTMQLREKAVESYLEDKLTYNELSVAIGGRMQNR
;
A
#
# COMPACT_ATOMS: atom_id res chain seq x y z
N MET A 1 -39.17 -17.99 -16.09
CA MET A 1 -38.47 -16.68 -16.13
C MET A 1 -37.29 -16.81 -15.21
N GLU A 2 -36.11 -16.60 -15.77
CA GLU A 2 -34.80 -16.88 -15.16
C GLU A 2 -34.56 -15.92 -13.98
N GLU A 3 -34.33 -16.47 -12.78
CA GLU A 3 -33.80 -15.69 -11.67
C GLU A 3 -32.39 -15.23 -12.05
N PHE A 4 -32.20 -13.92 -12.14
CA PHE A 4 -30.88 -13.33 -12.16
C PHE A 4 -30.19 -13.64 -10.83
N ILE A 5 -29.44 -14.74 -10.78
CA ILE A 5 -28.52 -15.03 -9.68
C ILE A 5 -27.33 -14.10 -9.89
N PRO A 6 -27.15 -13.04 -9.08
CA PRO A 6 -25.97 -12.22 -9.17
C PRO A 6 -24.79 -13.12 -8.85
N SER A 7 -23.77 -13.16 -9.71
CA SER A 7 -22.55 -13.93 -9.44
C SER A 7 -21.91 -13.41 -8.16
N THR A 8 -22.20 -14.06 -7.04
CA THR A 8 -21.65 -13.79 -5.72
C THR A 8 -20.20 -14.23 -5.66
N TYR A 9 -19.34 -13.46 -6.32
CA TYR A 9 -17.92 -13.35 -6.05
C TYR A 9 -17.63 -11.86 -6.32
N ASN A 10 -17.60 -10.97 -5.33
CA ASN A 10 -16.50 -10.81 -4.36
C ASN A 10 -16.91 -9.84 -3.23
N ALA A 11 -18.13 -9.96 -2.71
CA ALA A 11 -18.61 -9.12 -1.62
C ALA A 11 -18.41 -9.79 -0.26
N ARG A 12 -17.16 -10.11 0.09
CA ARG A 12 -16.78 -10.18 1.50
C ARG A 12 -15.83 -9.02 1.75
N MET A 13 -16.35 -8.01 2.43
CA MET A 13 -15.56 -6.95 3.07
C MET A 13 -14.37 -7.58 3.80
N MET A 14 -13.18 -7.52 3.19
CA MET A 14 -11.92 -7.65 3.92
C MET A 14 -11.67 -6.30 4.57
N THR A 15 -12.24 -6.10 5.76
CA THR A 15 -12.03 -4.89 6.56
C THR A 15 -10.52 -4.62 6.69
N GLY A 16 -10.05 -3.48 6.17
CA GLY A 16 -8.64 -3.06 6.23
C GLY A 16 -7.87 -3.06 4.90
N LEU A 17 -8.47 -3.49 3.78
CA LEU A 17 -7.83 -3.40 2.46
C LEU A 17 -8.45 -2.29 1.61
N THR A 18 -7.63 -1.30 1.23
CA THR A 18 -8.01 -0.26 0.27
C THR A 18 -7.63 -0.71 -1.14
N ARG A 19 -8.59 -0.71 -2.07
CA ARG A 19 -8.32 -0.98 -3.49
C ARG A 19 -7.77 0.29 -4.13
N ILE A 20 -6.65 0.15 -4.84
CA ILE A 20 -6.01 1.24 -5.59
C ILE A 20 -5.73 0.79 -7.02
N ASP A 21 -5.90 1.70 -7.98
CA ASP A 21 -5.54 1.48 -9.38
C ASP A 21 -4.17 2.15 -9.65
N LEU A 22 -3.19 1.34 -10.06
CA LEU A 22 -1.82 1.79 -10.28
C LEU A 22 -1.46 1.71 -11.76
N ARG A 23 -0.85 2.77 -12.28
CA ARG A 23 -0.19 2.77 -13.59
C ARG A 23 1.30 2.59 -13.38
N LEU A 24 1.86 1.51 -13.93
CA LEU A 24 3.26 1.17 -13.79
C LEU A 24 3.92 1.17 -15.18
N PRO A 25 5.22 1.52 -15.28
CA PRO A 25 5.98 1.34 -16.50
C PRO A 25 5.98 -0.12 -16.95
N ASP A 26 5.93 -0.37 -18.26
CA ASP A 26 5.88 -1.73 -18.84
C ASP A 26 7.03 -2.61 -18.37
N GLU A 27 8.22 -2.04 -18.19
CA GLU A 27 9.39 -2.75 -17.69
C GLU A 27 9.16 -3.31 -16.28
N LEU A 28 8.50 -2.53 -15.41
CA LEU A 28 8.22 -2.94 -14.04
C LEU A 28 7.19 -4.07 -14.03
N VAL A 29 6.15 -3.97 -14.86
CA VAL A 29 5.14 -5.03 -15.02
C VAL A 29 5.80 -6.34 -15.47
N LYS A 30 6.69 -6.28 -16.48
CA LYS A 30 7.44 -7.45 -16.97
C LYS A 30 8.29 -8.10 -15.88
N LYS A 31 9.00 -7.30 -15.08
CA LYS A 31 9.82 -7.83 -13.97
C LYS A 31 8.95 -8.47 -12.89
N THR A 32 7.83 -7.85 -12.54
CA THR A 32 6.84 -8.42 -11.59
C THR A 32 6.31 -9.75 -12.09
N ASP A 33 6.02 -9.88 -13.38
CA ASP A 33 5.54 -11.14 -13.97
C ASP A 33 6.54 -12.28 -13.88
N ILE A 34 7.81 -11.98 -14.13
CA ILE A 34 8.90 -12.96 -14.03
C ILE A 34 9.03 -13.41 -12.57
N LEU A 35 9.06 -12.47 -11.63
CA LEU A 35 9.15 -12.79 -10.19
C LEU A 35 7.96 -13.60 -9.70
N ALA A 36 6.75 -13.22 -10.11
CA ALA A 36 5.53 -13.95 -9.77
C ALA A 36 5.59 -15.42 -10.21
N LYS A 37 6.10 -15.69 -11.42
CA LYS A 37 6.31 -17.04 -11.93
C LYS A 37 7.37 -17.81 -11.14
N LEU A 38 8.50 -17.17 -10.81
CA LEU A 38 9.60 -17.81 -10.08
C LEU A 38 9.21 -18.16 -8.64
N GLU A 39 8.42 -17.30 -7.99
CA GLU A 39 8.02 -17.47 -6.59
C GLU A 39 6.67 -18.20 -6.42
N TYR A 40 6.02 -18.60 -7.50
CA TYR A 40 4.67 -19.17 -7.48
C TYR A 40 3.65 -18.29 -6.74
N LYS A 41 3.75 -16.96 -6.92
CA LYS A 41 2.87 -15.95 -6.31
C LYS A 41 2.07 -15.20 -7.37
N ASN A 42 0.99 -14.54 -6.96
CA ASN A 42 0.29 -13.61 -7.84
C ASN A 42 1.04 -12.25 -7.91
N ARG A 43 0.73 -11.45 -8.94
CA ARG A 43 1.34 -10.11 -9.15
C ARG A 43 1.11 -9.18 -7.96
N THR A 44 -0.09 -9.19 -7.38
CA THR A 44 -0.47 -8.33 -6.27
C THR A 44 0.41 -8.58 -5.05
N ASP A 45 0.73 -9.83 -4.74
CA ASP A 45 1.54 -10.20 -3.58
C ASP A 45 3.00 -9.77 -3.78
N VAL A 46 3.53 -9.92 -4.99
CA VAL A 46 4.87 -9.39 -5.35
C VAL A 46 4.92 -7.87 -5.16
N ILE A 47 3.92 -7.14 -5.65
CA ILE A 47 3.84 -5.67 -5.50
C ILE A 47 3.72 -5.28 -4.02
N LYS A 48 2.87 -5.97 -3.25
CA LYS A 48 2.70 -5.72 -1.81
C LYS A 48 4.00 -5.95 -1.05
N SER A 49 4.72 -7.03 -1.35
CA SER A 49 6.01 -7.32 -0.72
C SER A 49 7.04 -6.25 -1.04
N ALA A 50 7.17 -5.86 -2.30
CA ALA A 50 8.11 -4.82 -2.72
C ALA A 50 7.81 -3.46 -2.06
N LEU A 51 6.54 -3.06 -2.01
CA LEU A 51 6.12 -1.81 -1.36
C LEU A 51 6.37 -1.86 0.15
N SER A 52 6.01 -2.96 0.82
CA SER A 52 6.25 -3.16 2.26
C SER A 52 7.74 -3.09 2.59
N GLU A 53 8.60 -3.69 1.75
CA GLU A 53 10.04 -3.66 1.94
C GLU A 53 10.61 -2.25 1.75
N TYR A 54 10.17 -1.54 0.71
CA TYR A 54 10.57 -0.15 0.50
C TYR A 54 10.19 0.72 1.71
N LEU A 55 8.94 0.63 2.17
CA LEU A 55 8.48 1.40 3.33
C LEU A 55 9.28 1.06 4.59
N ARG A 56 9.55 -0.22 4.86
CA ARG A 56 10.37 -0.63 6.01
C ARG A 56 11.79 -0.05 5.97
N ARG A 57 12.41 -0.01 4.79
CA ARG A 57 13.74 0.59 4.59
C ARG A 57 13.70 2.10 4.86
N VAL A 58 12.67 2.78 4.36
CA VAL A 58 12.53 4.24 4.48
C VAL A 58 12.11 4.67 5.90
N GLU A 59 11.21 3.95 6.58
CA GLU A 59 10.81 4.19 7.98
C GLU A 59 11.97 4.13 8.97
N THR A 60 12.97 3.29 8.67
CA THR A 60 14.18 3.15 9.49
C THR A 60 15.18 4.29 9.27
N THR A 61 14.96 5.13 8.26
CA THR A 61 15.87 6.23 7.93
C THR A 61 15.50 7.49 8.71
N MET A 62 16.44 8.07 9.47
CA MET A 62 16.24 9.35 10.19
C MET A 62 15.67 10.45 9.28
N GLN A 63 16.05 10.44 8.00
CA GLN A 63 15.59 11.39 6.99
C GLN A 63 14.08 11.39 6.76
N LEU A 64 13.38 10.25 6.86
CA LEU A 64 11.92 10.24 6.74
C LEU A 64 11.27 10.96 7.92
N ARG A 65 11.78 10.71 9.14
CA ARG A 65 11.26 11.31 10.37
C ARG A 65 11.50 12.82 10.39
N GLU A 66 12.72 13.25 10.06
CA GLU A 66 13.08 14.67 9.96
C GLU A 66 12.18 15.37 8.93
N LYS A 67 12.06 14.82 7.72
CA LYS A 67 11.21 15.39 6.68
C LYS A 67 9.73 15.42 7.06
N ALA A 68 9.25 14.41 7.79
CA ALA A 68 7.87 14.39 8.28
C ALA A 68 7.63 15.48 9.33
N VAL A 69 8.57 15.70 10.25
CA VAL A 69 8.51 16.78 11.25
C VAL A 69 8.57 18.15 10.57
N GLU A 70 9.49 18.36 9.64
CA GLU A 70 9.58 19.60 8.85
C GLU A 70 8.26 19.89 8.12
N SER A 71 7.71 18.87 7.44
CA SER A 71 6.45 19.02 6.70
C SER A 71 5.26 19.31 7.62
N TYR A 72 5.24 18.80 8.85
CA TYR A 72 4.22 19.15 9.84
C TYR A 72 4.37 20.60 10.33
N LEU A 73 5.60 21.05 10.60
CA LEU A 73 5.88 22.44 10.99
C LEU A 73 5.56 23.44 9.87
N GLU A 74 5.58 22.99 8.61
CA GLU A 74 5.17 23.75 7.43
C GLU A 74 3.67 23.62 7.08
N ASP A 75 2.84 23.02 7.96
CA ASP A 75 1.41 22.78 7.75
C ASP A 75 1.08 21.93 6.49
N LYS A 76 2.05 21.18 5.95
CA LYS A 76 1.88 20.30 4.78
C LYS A 76 1.41 18.89 5.16
N LEU A 77 1.54 18.53 6.43
CA LEU A 77 1.03 17.28 7.00
C LEU A 77 0.17 17.57 8.22
N THR A 78 -0.89 16.81 8.38
CA THR A 78 -1.66 16.77 9.63
C THR A 78 -0.90 15.98 10.71
N TYR A 79 -1.28 16.19 11.97
CA TYR A 79 -0.73 15.42 13.09
C TYR A 79 -0.93 13.91 12.89
N ASN A 80 -2.06 13.49 12.30
CA ASN A 80 -2.33 12.09 12.05
C ASN A 80 -1.35 11.50 11.02
N GLU A 81 -1.08 12.22 9.93
CA GLU A 81 -0.11 11.79 8.91
C GLU A 81 1.32 11.76 9.45
N LEU A 82 1.71 12.77 10.25
CA LEU A 82 2.99 12.75 10.97
C LEU A 82 3.08 11.51 11.87
N SER A 83 2.03 11.23 12.65
CA SER A 83 2.02 10.09 13.58
C SER A 83 2.22 8.77 12.85
N VAL A 84 1.59 8.58 11.69
CA VAL A 84 1.76 7.38 10.85
C VAL A 84 3.19 7.29 10.33
N ALA A 85 3.75 8.41 9.82
CA ALA A 85 5.10 8.44 9.25
C ALA A 85 6.21 8.10 10.26
N ILE A 86 6.02 8.40 11.56
CA ILE A 86 6.99 8.10 12.63
C ILE A 86 6.71 6.76 13.34
N GLY A 87 5.72 5.98 12.88
CA GLY A 87 5.34 4.69 13.47
C GLY A 87 4.42 4.78 14.68
N GLY A 88 3.78 5.93 14.90
CA GLY A 88 2.68 6.11 15.84
C GLY A 88 1.39 5.44 15.37
N ARG A 89 0.52 5.06 16.31
CA ARG A 89 -0.79 4.47 15.98
C ARG A 89 -1.76 5.58 15.59
N MET A 90 -2.52 5.38 14.51
CA MET A 90 -3.65 6.25 14.15
C MET A 90 -4.61 6.34 15.34
N GLN A 91 -4.76 7.53 15.93
CA GLN A 91 -5.77 7.78 16.94
C GLN A 91 -7.04 8.23 16.23
N ASN A 92 -7.92 7.26 15.97
CA ASN A 92 -9.26 7.54 15.47
C ASN A 92 -10.07 8.16 16.62
N ARG A 93 -10.34 9.46 16.57
CA ARG A 93 -11.31 10.14 17.44
C ARG A 93 -12.63 10.28 16.70
#